data_AF-R4LTY6-F1
#
_entry.id   AF-R4LTY6-F1
#
_cell.length_a   1.000
_cell.length_b   1.000
_cell.length_c   1.000
_cell.angle_alpha   90.00
_cell.angle_beta   90.00
_cell.angle_gamma   90.00
#
_symmetry.space_group_name_H-M   'P 1'
#
loop_
_entity.id
_entity.type
_entity.pdbx_description
1 polymer ?
#
loop_
_entity_poly.entity_id
_entity_poly.type
_entity_poly.pdbx_seq_one_letter_code
_entity_poly.pdbx_strand_id
1 'polypeptide(L)'
;MGNPTGDQVKAAIEGLRTDASTWSTMSLQLTGAHGVAQRLTLGTFEFSGLAHAAGTDETYEQIRQKMADLLDQASLTFDAIGDAIRKAADDYERDEDNTVHRMQNVY
;
A
#
# COMPACT_ATOMS: atom_id res chain seq x y z
N MET A 1 30.26 -14.87 12.10
CA MET A 1 28.81 -15.12 12.30
C MET A 1 28.49 -16.42 11.57
N GLY A 2 27.84 -17.39 12.25
CA GLY A 2 27.43 -18.64 11.60
C GLY A 2 26.26 -18.42 10.65
N ASN A 3 26.06 -19.35 9.71
CA ASN A 3 24.88 -19.33 8.84
C ASN A 3 23.58 -19.36 9.66
N PRO A 4 22.52 -18.67 9.22
CA PRO A 4 21.24 -18.69 9.91
C PRO A 4 20.66 -20.11 9.98
N THR A 5 19.96 -20.40 11.07
CA THR A 5 19.22 -21.67 11.23
C THR A 5 17.93 -21.65 10.42
N GLY A 6 17.36 -22.82 10.12
CA GLY A 6 16.08 -22.91 9.40
C GLY A 6 14.93 -22.17 10.11
N ASP A 7 14.93 -22.17 11.45
CA ASP A 7 13.95 -21.41 12.24
C ASP A 7 14.13 -19.88 12.09
N GLN A 8 15.38 -19.41 11.97
CA GLN A 8 15.66 -18.00 11.72
C GLN A 8 15.21 -17.57 10.32
N VAL A 9 15.38 -18.42 9.31
CA VAL A 9 14.88 -18.18 7.94
C VAL A 9 13.36 -18.11 7.93
N LYS A 10 12.68 -19.07 8.55
CA LYS A 10 11.20 -19.06 8.66
C LYS A 10 10.67 -17.83 9.38
N ALA A 11 11.30 -17.45 10.50
CA ALA A 11 10.92 -16.23 11.23
C ALA A 11 11.11 -14.97 10.38
N ALA A 12 12.17 -14.89 9.58
CA ALA A 12 12.40 -13.78 8.67
C ALA A 12 11.35 -13.71 7.54
N ILE A 13 10.98 -14.86 6.95
CA ILE A 13 9.91 -14.95 5.93
C ILE A 13 8.58 -14.47 6.50
N GLU A 14 8.24 -14.89 7.72
CA GLU A 14 7.01 -14.43 8.39
C GLU A 14 7.05 -12.92 8.70
N GLY A 15 8.23 -12.39 9.03
CA GLY A 15 8.45 -10.96 9.15
C GLY A 15 8.14 -10.21 7.86
N LEU A 16 8.63 -10.70 6.71
CA LEU A 16 8.30 -10.13 5.39
C LEU A 16 6.80 -10.15 5.12
N ARG A 17 6.11 -11.26 5.44
CA ARG A 17 4.65 -11.38 5.28
C ARG A 17 3.89 -10.37 6.14
N THR A 18 4.34 -10.15 7.37
CA THR A 18 3.77 -9.16 8.30
C THR A 18 3.97 -7.73 7.78
N ASP A 19 5.18 -7.42 7.30
CA ASP A 19 5.48 -6.11 6.72
C ASP A 19 4.62 -5.84 5.49
N ALA A 20 4.51 -6.81 4.58
CA ALA A 20 3.66 -6.70 3.41
C ALA A 20 2.18 -6.46 3.76
N SER A 21 1.68 -7.14 4.80
CA SER A 21 0.32 -6.93 5.31
C SER A 21 0.11 -5.50 5.83
N THR A 22 1.12 -4.92 6.47
CA THR A 22 1.10 -3.54 6.94
C THR A 22 0.96 -2.56 5.76
N TRP A 23 1.75 -2.74 4.71
CA TRP A 23 1.66 -1.92 3.48
C TRP A 23 0.28 -2.01 2.81
N SER A 24 -0.26 -3.23 2.70
CA SER A 24 -1.59 -3.46 2.13
C SER A 24 -2.71 -2.85 2.98
N THR A 25 -2.58 -2.90 4.32
CA THR A 25 -3.52 -2.24 5.24
C THR A 25 -3.50 -0.72 5.06
N MET A 26 -2.31 -0.13 4.93
CA MET A 26 -2.16 1.31 4.67
C MET A 26 -2.74 1.70 3.30
N SER A 27 -2.53 0.89 2.26
CA SER A 27 -3.19 1.08 0.96
C SER A 27 -4.70 1.13 1.11
N LEU A 28 -5.29 0.18 1.84
CA LEU A 28 -6.74 0.14 2.05
C LEU A 28 -7.28 1.38 2.79
N GLN A 29 -6.52 1.89 3.76
CA GLN A 29 -6.85 3.15 4.46
C GLN A 29 -6.82 4.35 3.50
N LEU A 30 -5.83 4.41 2.61
CA LEU A 30 -5.70 5.47 1.60
C LEU A 30 -6.82 5.39 0.57
N THR A 31 -7.21 4.19 0.12
CA THR A 31 -8.41 3.97 -0.71
C THR A 31 -9.67 4.51 -0.01
N GLY A 32 -9.81 4.24 1.29
CA GLY A 32 -10.92 4.78 2.09
C GLY A 32 -10.93 6.31 2.14
N ALA A 33 -9.75 6.91 2.37
CA ALA A 33 -9.58 8.36 2.38
C ALA A 33 -9.84 9.00 1.01
N HIS A 34 -9.38 8.37 -0.08
CA HIS A 34 -9.69 8.78 -1.45
C HIS A 34 -11.20 8.84 -1.68
N GLY A 35 -11.93 7.79 -1.29
CA GLY A 35 -13.39 7.77 -1.38
C GLY A 35 -14.06 8.88 -0.55
N VAL A 36 -13.53 9.23 0.61
CA VAL A 36 -14.02 10.38 1.40
C VAL A 36 -13.76 11.69 0.68
N ALA A 37 -12.54 11.93 0.18
CA ALA A 37 -12.18 13.13 -0.58
C ALA A 37 -13.05 13.30 -1.84
N GLN A 38 -13.38 12.19 -2.52
CA GLN A 38 -14.29 12.20 -3.65
C GLN A 38 -15.70 12.71 -3.31
N ARG A 39 -16.16 12.49 -2.07
CA ARG A 39 -17.50 12.89 -1.61
C ARG A 39 -17.55 14.27 -0.95
N LEU A 40 -16.42 14.90 -0.68
CA LEU A 40 -16.35 16.26 -0.12
C LEU A 40 -16.63 17.32 -1.20
N THR A 41 -17.71 17.18 -1.96
CA THR A 41 -18.11 18.16 -2.97
C THR A 41 -18.87 19.30 -2.30
N LEU A 42 -18.43 20.53 -2.52
CA LEU A 42 -19.18 21.74 -2.17
C LEU A 42 -19.58 22.42 -3.48
N GLY A 43 -20.89 22.53 -3.71
CA GLY A 43 -21.42 23.20 -4.90
C GLY A 43 -21.57 24.71 -4.69
N THR A 44 -22.04 25.37 -5.75
CA THR A 44 -22.23 26.84 -5.77
C THR A 44 -23.22 27.32 -4.69
N PHE A 45 -24.15 26.48 -4.23
CA PHE A 45 -25.12 26.84 -3.19
C PHE A 45 -24.52 26.79 -1.77
N GLU A 46 -23.49 25.97 -1.57
CA GLU A 46 -22.71 25.91 -0.34
C GLU A 46 -21.71 27.08 -0.23
N PHE A 47 -21.33 27.68 -1.34
CA PHE A 47 -20.54 28.91 -1.39
C PHE A 47 -21.43 30.17 -1.41
N SER A 48 -20.98 31.24 -0.76
CA SER A 48 -21.65 32.54 -0.92
C SER A 48 -21.52 33.05 -2.36
N GLY A 49 -22.48 33.84 -2.84
CA GLY A 49 -22.42 34.42 -4.19
C GLY A 49 -21.15 35.23 -4.47
N LEU A 50 -20.57 35.87 -3.44
CA LEU A 50 -19.27 36.55 -3.52
C LEU A 50 -18.09 35.56 -3.69
N ALA A 51 -18.15 34.41 -3.01
CA ALA A 51 -17.12 33.37 -3.12
C ALA A 51 -17.14 32.70 -4.51
N HIS A 52 -18.34 32.48 -5.08
CA HIS A 52 -18.49 32.03 -6.46
C HIS A 52 -17.95 33.06 -7.47
N ALA A 53 -18.31 34.35 -7.31
CA ALA A 53 -17.79 35.41 -8.18
C ALA A 53 -16.26 35.55 -8.12
N ALA A 54 -15.64 35.15 -6.99
CA ALA A 54 -14.20 35.10 -6.81
C ALA A 54 -13.55 33.79 -7.29
N GLY A 55 -14.31 32.81 -7.82
CA GLY A 55 -13.80 31.51 -8.29
C GLY A 55 -13.35 30.56 -7.17
N THR A 56 -13.86 30.76 -5.96
CA THR A 56 -13.46 29.98 -4.78
C THR A 56 -13.96 28.53 -4.87
N ASP A 57 -15.13 28.32 -5.45
CA ASP A 57 -15.72 27.00 -5.69
C ASP A 57 -14.89 26.18 -6.68
N GLU A 58 -14.46 26.79 -7.79
CA GLU A 58 -13.57 26.13 -8.75
C GLU A 58 -12.21 25.79 -8.11
N THR A 59 -11.63 26.71 -7.35
CA THR A 59 -10.36 26.48 -6.64
C THR A 59 -10.50 25.34 -5.62
N TYR A 60 -11.60 25.32 -4.87
CA TYR A 60 -11.90 24.24 -3.93
C TYR A 60 -11.97 22.89 -4.64
N GLU A 61 -12.70 22.84 -5.76
CA GLU A 61 -12.88 21.62 -6.53
C GLU A 61 -11.56 21.09 -7.10
N GLN A 62 -10.69 21.98 -7.62
CA GLN A 62 -9.36 21.60 -8.07
C GLN A 62 -8.50 21.02 -6.95
N ILE A 63 -8.53 21.63 -5.76
CA ILE A 63 -7.79 21.13 -4.59
C ILE A 63 -8.33 19.78 -4.13
N ARG A 64 -9.66 19.64 -4.07
CA ARG A 64 -10.33 18.39 -3.71
C ARG A 64 -9.94 17.26 -4.66
N GLN A 65 -10.00 17.51 -5.96
CA GLN A 65 -9.63 16.52 -6.98
C GLN A 65 -8.14 16.15 -6.85
N LYS A 66 -7.25 17.14 -6.71
CA LYS A 66 -5.82 16.87 -6.53
C LYS A 66 -5.53 16.05 -5.27
N MET A 67 -6.24 16.31 -4.17
CA MET A 67 -6.13 15.51 -2.95
C MET A 67 -6.60 14.08 -3.18
N ALA A 68 -7.73 13.90 -3.86
CA ALA A 68 -8.25 12.58 -4.22
C ALA A 68 -7.23 11.79 -5.05
N ASP A 69 -6.67 12.41 -6.11
CA ASP A 69 -5.68 11.78 -6.98
C ASP A 69 -4.40 11.37 -6.23
N LEU A 70 -3.92 12.21 -5.32
CA LEU A 70 -2.75 11.89 -4.50
C LEU A 70 -3.00 10.72 -3.55
N LEU A 71 -4.19 10.61 -2.97
CA LEU A 71 -4.57 9.49 -2.11
C LEU A 71 -4.66 8.19 -2.89
N ASP A 72 -5.20 8.23 -4.11
CA ASP A 72 -5.27 7.08 -5.01
C ASP A 72 -3.87 6.60 -5.43
N GLN A 73 -3.01 7.52 -5.89
CA GLN A 73 -1.62 7.22 -6.25
C GLN A 73 -0.83 6.64 -5.07
N ALA A 74 -1.01 7.19 -3.87
CA ALA A 74 -0.39 6.66 -2.67
C ALA A 74 -0.88 5.24 -2.36
N SER A 75 -2.20 4.98 -2.48
CA SER A 75 -2.77 3.65 -2.28
C SER A 75 -2.11 2.62 -3.22
N LEU A 76 -2.06 2.93 -4.52
CA LEU A 76 -1.45 2.05 -5.53
C LEU A 76 0.04 1.78 -5.24
N THR A 77 0.77 2.81 -4.81
CA THR A 77 2.18 2.67 -4.46
C THR A 77 2.38 1.74 -3.27
N PHE A 78 1.57 1.89 -2.22
CA PHE A 78 1.66 1.08 -1.02
C PHE A 78 1.29 -0.38 -1.29
N ASP A 79 0.27 -0.62 -2.12
CA ASP A 79 -0.09 -1.97 -2.54
C ASP A 79 1.03 -2.64 -3.32
N ALA A 80 1.64 -1.93 -4.28
CA ALA A 80 2.77 -2.41 -5.05
C ALA A 80 3.99 -2.77 -4.18
N ILE A 81 4.26 -1.98 -3.12
CA ILE A 81 5.32 -2.32 -2.14
C ILE A 81 4.96 -3.60 -1.39
N GLY A 82 3.72 -3.72 -0.90
CA GLY A 82 3.24 -4.92 -0.22
C GLY A 82 3.40 -6.18 -1.09
N ASP A 83 3.01 -6.10 -2.35
CA ASP A 83 3.13 -7.20 -3.31
C ASP A 83 4.58 -7.58 -3.61
N ALA A 84 5.46 -6.60 -3.76
CA ALA A 84 6.89 -6.87 -3.96
C ALA A 84 7.50 -7.62 -2.76
N ILE A 85 7.10 -7.26 -1.53
CA ILE A 85 7.56 -7.93 -0.31
C ILE A 85 6.99 -9.36 -0.22
N ARG A 86 5.71 -9.57 -0.52
CA ARG A 86 5.10 -10.92 -0.57
C ARG A 86 5.83 -11.80 -1.57
N LYS A 87 6.08 -11.27 -2.77
CA LYS A 87 6.81 -11.99 -3.80
C LYS A 87 8.20 -12.40 -3.33
N ALA A 88 8.93 -11.51 -2.66
CA ALA A 88 10.22 -11.84 -2.08
C ALA A 88 10.12 -12.95 -1.02
N ALA A 89 9.12 -12.89 -0.14
CA ALA A 89 8.87 -13.93 0.86
C ALA A 89 8.60 -15.31 0.21
N ASP A 90 7.77 -15.35 -0.84
CA ASP A 90 7.43 -16.58 -1.56
C ASP A 90 8.62 -17.16 -2.35
N ASP A 91 9.48 -16.29 -2.88
CA ASP A 91 10.70 -16.72 -3.57
C ASP A 91 11.73 -17.27 -2.55
N TYR A 92 11.86 -16.67 -1.36
CA TYR A 92 12.71 -17.21 -0.27
C TYR A 92 12.19 -18.55 0.28
N GLU A 93 10.89 -18.69 0.51
CA GLU A 93 10.30 -19.95 0.99
C GLU A 93 10.56 -21.10 0.01
N ARG A 94 10.39 -20.83 -1.29
CA ARG A 94 10.66 -21.81 -2.34
C ARG A 94 12.12 -22.21 -2.43
N ASP A 95 13.03 -21.25 -2.28
CA ASP A 95 14.47 -21.52 -2.28
C ASP A 95 14.90 -22.38 -1.08
N GLU A 96 14.31 -22.14 0.09
CA GLU A 96 14.56 -22.95 1.29
C GLU A 96 14.04 -24.39 1.10
N ASP A 97 12.81 -24.55 0.61
CA ASP A 97 12.23 -25.87 0.34
C ASP A 97 13.09 -26.66 -0.66
N ASN A 98 13.49 -26.04 -1.76
CA ASN A 98 14.36 -26.68 -2.77
C ASN A 98 15.74 -27.06 -2.23
N THR A 99 16.25 -26.32 -1.25
CA THR A 99 17.54 -26.58 -0.62
C THR A 99 17.45 -27.76 0.34
N VAL A 100 16.42 -27.80 1.18
CA VAL A 100 16.15 -28.92 2.08
C VAL A 100 15.97 -30.22 1.30
N HIS A 101 15.17 -30.21 0.22
CA HIS A 101 14.97 -31.41 -0.62
C HIS A 101 16.26 -31.88 -1.30
N ARG A 102 17.13 -30.96 -1.75
CA ARG A 102 18.45 -31.33 -2.28
C ARG A 102 19.35 -31.96 -1.22
N MET A 103 19.36 -31.43 0.00
CA MET A 103 20.16 -32.00 1.08
C MET A 103 19.67 -33.40 1.49
N GLN A 104 18.35 -33.63 1.48
CA GLN A 104 17.76 -34.92 1.84
C GLN A 104 17.95 -36.00 0.76
N ASN A 105 18.08 -35.63 -0.52
CA ASN A 105 18.32 -36.57 -1.63
C ASN A 105 19.80 -36.94 -1.86
N VAL A 106 20.74 -36.32 -1.14
CA VAL A 106 22.19 -36.54 -1.30
C VAL A 106 22.75 -37.51 -0.24
N TYR A 107 21.92 -37.97 0.70
CA TYR A 107 22.22 -39.05 1.65
C TYR A 107 21.46 -40.33 1.28
#